data_AF-A0A345K4V7-F1
#
_entry.id   AF-A0A345K4V7-F1
#
_cell.length_a   1.000
_cell.length_b   1.000
_cell.length_c   1.000
_cell.angle_alpha   90.00
_cell.angle_beta   90.00
_cell.angle_gamma   90.00
#
_symmetry.space_group_name_H-M   'P 1'
#
loop_
_entity.id
_entity.type
_entity.pdbx_description
1 polymer ?
#
loop_
_entity_poly.entity_id
_entity_poly.type
_entity_poly.pdbx_seq_one_letter_code
_entity_poly.pdbx_strand_id
1 'polypeptide(L)'
;LFIYVLANMSIPGSSSFVGEILILTGIFEDNTTTAVFATIGMFLGGIYSLLFYNRICYGNIQNIYLKIYYDLTYREFLIHLILIANIFLLGLYPKIFESCLHESVSKILIHIDFSYFY
;
A
#
# COMPACT_ATOMS: atom_id res chain seq x y z
N LEU A 1 -10.68 2.39 -10.19
CA LEU A 1 -10.72 3.08 -8.88
C LEU A 1 -10.89 2.11 -7.72
N PHE A 2 -11.93 1.27 -7.70
CA PHE A 2 -12.15 0.27 -6.63
C PHE A 2 -10.89 -0.56 -6.28
N ILE A 3 -10.23 -1.16 -7.27
CA ILE A 3 -9.02 -1.98 -7.05
C ILE A 3 -7.90 -1.17 -6.36
N TYR A 4 -7.73 0.11 -6.71
CA TYR A 4 -6.72 0.96 -6.06
C TYR A 4 -7.07 1.28 -4.61
N VAL A 5 -8.35 1.51 -4.32
CA VAL A 5 -8.80 1.69 -2.93
C VAL A 5 -8.60 0.40 -2.13
N LEU A 6 -8.92 -0.76 -2.71
CA LEU A 6 -8.67 -2.05 -2.07
C LEU A 6 -7.18 -2.29 -1.81
N ALA A 7 -6.33 -1.93 -2.76
CA ALA A 7 -4.89 -1.99 -2.60
C ALA A 7 -4.40 -1.07 -1.47
N ASN A 8 -4.96 0.14 -1.38
CA ASN A 8 -4.67 1.09 -0.30
C ASN A 8 -5.22 0.67 1.07
N MET A 9 -6.27 -0.15 1.09
CA MET A 9 -6.80 -0.77 2.31
C MET A 9 -6.03 -2.03 2.71
N SER A 10 -4.90 -2.31 2.07
CA SER A 10 -4.02 -3.44 2.38
C SER A 10 -4.75 -4.77 2.46
N ILE A 11 -5.57 -5.05 1.45
CA ILE A 11 -6.18 -6.37 1.30
C ILE A 11 -5.10 -7.43 1.00
N PRO A 12 -5.22 -8.65 1.53
CA PRO A 12 -4.30 -9.73 1.23
C PRO A 12 -4.16 -9.94 -0.28
N GLY A 13 -2.92 -9.98 -0.75
CA GLY A 13 -2.58 -10.07 -2.18
C GLY A 13 -2.37 -8.72 -2.87
N SER A 14 -2.51 -7.59 -2.16
CA SER A 14 -2.00 -6.29 -2.61
C SER A 14 -0.54 -6.07 -2.20
N SER A 15 0.17 -5.24 -2.96
CA SER A 15 1.55 -4.85 -2.64
C SER A 15 1.67 -4.11 -1.30
N SER A 16 0.67 -3.28 -0.95
CA SER A 16 0.68 -2.50 0.30
C SER A 16 0.56 -3.39 1.54
N PHE A 17 -0.24 -4.46 1.46
CA PHE A 17 -0.38 -5.43 2.56
C PHE A 17 0.95 -6.09 2.94
N VAL A 18 1.73 -6.51 1.95
CA VAL A 18 3.03 -7.14 2.21
C VAL A 18 3.97 -6.15 2.90
N GLY A 19 4.02 -4.90 2.43
CA GLY A 19 4.85 -3.86 3.04
C GLY A 19 4.44 -3.56 4.48
N GLU A 20 3.15 -3.38 4.74
CA GLU A 20 2.64 -3.08 6.08
C GLU A 20 2.86 -4.21 7.08
N ILE A 21 2.70 -5.47 6.66
CA ILE A 21 3.01 -6.62 7.53
C ILE A 21 4.49 -6.66 7.87
N LEU A 22 5.38 -6.48 6.89
CA LEU A 22 6.83 -6.48 7.13
C LEU A 22 7.24 -5.39 8.13
N ILE A 23 6.64 -4.20 8.02
CA ILE A 23 6.87 -3.08 8.94
C ILE A 23 6.37 -3.43 10.34
N LEU A 24 5.14 -3.96 10.45
CA LEU A 24 4.56 -4.34 11.74
C LEU A 24 5.36 -5.46 12.42
N THR A 25 5.82 -6.48 11.68
CA THR A 25 6.65 -7.54 12.24
C THR A 25 7.99 -7.00 12.74
N GLY A 26 8.61 -6.05 12.01
CA GLY A 26 9.88 -5.45 12.43
C GLY A 26 9.76 -4.60 13.69
N ILE A 27 8.72 -3.75 13.78
CA ILE A 27 8.51 -2.89 14.96
C ILE A 27 8.04 -3.70 16.18
N PHE A 28 7.33 -4.81 15.96
CA PHE A 28 6.88 -5.67 17.04
C PHE A 28 8.04 -6.30 17.83
N GLU A 29 9.17 -6.59 17.17
CA GLU A 29 10.37 -7.12 17.82
C GLU A 29 11.10 -6.06 18.67
N ASP A 30 11.11 -4.79 18.25
CA ASP A 30 11.77 -3.70 18.97
C ASP A 30 10.89 -3.14 20.11
N ASN A 31 9.66 -2.71 19.80
CA ASN A 31 8.76 -2.11 20.80
C ASN A 31 7.28 -2.33 20.50
N THR A 32 6.67 -3.22 21.30
CA THR A 32 5.26 -3.59 21.22
C THR A 32 4.30 -2.41 21.39
N THR A 33 4.62 -1.39 22.20
CA THR A 33 3.74 -0.23 22.39
C THR A 33 3.62 0.59 21.12
N THR A 34 4.72 0.79 20.41
CA THR A 34 4.73 1.52 19.13
C THR A 34 4.03 0.72 18.03
N ALA A 35 4.17 -0.61 18.03
CA ALA A 35 3.46 -1.49 17.10
C ALA A 35 1.94 -1.40 17.26
N VAL A 36 1.43 -1.28 18.50
CA VAL A 36 -0.01 -1.08 18.75
C VAL A 36 -0.50 0.23 18.14
N PHE A 37 0.23 1.34 18.34
CA PHE A 37 -0.13 2.63 17.72
C PHE A 37 -0.08 2.58 16.19
N ALA A 38 0.93 1.92 15.61
CA ALA A 38 1.03 1.74 14.17
C ALA A 38 -0.18 0.95 13.60
N THR A 39 -0.57 -0.13 14.28
CA THR A 39 -1.71 -0.97 13.88
C THR A 39 -3.03 -0.17 13.92
N ILE A 40 -3.24 0.67 14.94
CA ILE A 40 -4.41 1.55 15.02
C ILE A 40 -4.43 2.54 13.85
N GLY A 41 -3.28 3.16 13.54
CA GLY A 41 -3.18 4.09 12.40
C GLY A 41 -3.53 3.42 11.07
N MET A 42 -3.02 2.21 10.86
CA MET A 42 -3.30 1.39 9.68
C MET A 42 -4.80 1.06 9.56
N PHE A 43 -5.42 0.65 10.67
CA PHE A 43 -6.86 0.36 10.72
C PHE A 43 -7.72 1.60 10.38
N LEU A 44 -7.39 2.76 10.96
CA LEU A 44 -8.05 4.03 10.67
C LEU A 44 -7.87 4.46 9.20
N GLY A 45 -6.68 4.25 8.64
CA GLY A 45 -6.40 4.49 7.22
C GLY A 45 -7.27 3.65 6.29
N GLY A 46 -7.49 2.39 6.65
CA GLY A 46 -8.40 1.50 5.93
C GLY A 46 -9.86 1.97 5.97
N ILE A 47 -10.36 2.36 7.15
CA ILE A 47 -11.71 2.93 7.31
C ILE A 47 -11.88 4.18 6.45
N TYR A 48 -10.90 5.09 6.48
CA TYR A 48 -10.95 6.31 5.69
C TYR A 48 -11.01 6.02 4.19
N SER A 49 -10.21 5.06 3.72
CA SER A 49 -10.19 4.65 2.31
C SER A 49 -11.57 4.13 1.85
N LEU A 50 -12.24 3.34 2.68
CA LEU A 50 -13.58 2.84 2.38
C LEU A 50 -14.63 3.98 2.36
N LEU A 51 -14.59 4.88 3.34
CA LEU A 51 -15.48 6.04 3.40
C LEU A 51 -15.28 6.98 2.21
N PHE A 52 -14.03 7.18 1.80
CA PHE A 52 -13.67 7.96 0.61
C PHE A 52 -14.27 7.35 -0.66
N TYR A 53 -14.09 6.04 -0.86
CA TYR A 53 -14.71 5.33 -1.98
C TYR A 53 -16.22 5.47 -1.99
N ASN A 54 -16.86 5.31 -0.83
CA ASN A 54 -18.30 5.41 -0.73
C ASN A 54 -18.82 6.80 -1.16
N ARG A 55 -18.14 7.86 -0.69
CA ARG A 55 -18.49 9.25 -1.05
C ARG A 55 -18.30 9.57 -2.53
N ILE A 56 -17.30 8.97 -3.19
CA ILE A 56 -17.02 9.23 -4.61
C ILE A 56 -17.93 8.44 -5.53
N CYS A 57 -18.10 7.14 -5.27
CA CYS A 57 -18.83 6.26 -6.19
C CYS A 57 -20.35 6.26 -5.95
N TYR A 58 -20.81 6.43 -4.70
CA TYR A 58 -22.23 6.43 -4.36
C TYR A 58 -22.75 7.82 -3.97
N GLY A 59 -21.90 8.85 -4.00
CA GLY A 59 -22.32 10.22 -3.80
C GLY A 59 -23.17 10.74 -4.96
N ASN A 60 -24.20 11.54 -4.64
CA ASN A 60 -25.04 12.16 -5.67
C ASN A 60 -24.27 13.30 -6.36
N ILE A 61 -24.19 13.26 -7.68
CA ILE A 61 -23.46 14.24 -8.49
C ILE A 61 -24.32 15.50 -8.61
N GLN A 62 -24.14 16.45 -7.70
CA GLN A 62 -24.91 17.70 -7.68
C GLN A 62 -24.39 18.77 -8.66
N ASN A 63 -23.22 18.55 -9.28
CA ASN A 63 -22.55 19.58 -10.06
C ASN A 63 -22.93 19.53 -11.55
N ILE A 64 -23.65 20.55 -12.03
CA ILE A 64 -24.12 20.70 -13.42
C ILE A 64 -22.96 20.75 -14.43
N TYR A 65 -21.77 21.18 -14.02
CA TYR A 65 -20.55 21.25 -14.84
C TYR A 65 -19.94 19.87 -15.19
N LEU A 66 -20.34 18.79 -14.51
CA LEU A 66 -19.84 17.42 -14.76
C LEU A 66 -20.70 16.64 -15.77
N LYS A 67 -21.71 17.26 -16.39
CA LYS A 67 -22.62 16.57 -17.32
C LYS A 67 -21.94 16.03 -18.58
N ILE A 68 -20.77 16.55 -18.96
CA ILE A 68 -19.98 16.07 -20.08
C ILE A 68 -18.78 15.30 -19.51
N TYR A 69 -18.91 13.98 -19.42
CA TYR A 69 -17.80 13.09 -19.12
C TYR A 69 -17.48 12.29 -20.38
N TYR A 70 -16.18 12.12 -20.66
CA TYR A 70 -15.71 11.25 -21.70
C TYR A 70 -15.32 9.91 -21.08
N ASP A 71 -15.67 8.82 -21.76
CA ASP A 71 -15.23 7.50 -21.37
C ASP A 71 -13.71 7.37 -21.48
N LEU A 72 -13.16 6.41 -20.73
CA LEU A 72 -11.73 6.14 -20.70
C LEU A 72 -11.20 5.83 -22.10
N THR A 73 -10.13 6.53 -22.49
CA THR A 73 -9.46 6.21 -23.75
C THR A 73 -8.70 4.90 -23.65
N TYR A 74 -8.50 4.21 -24.78
CA TYR A 74 -7.78 2.93 -24.81
C TYR A 74 -6.37 3.02 -24.16
N ARG A 75 -5.69 4.14 -24.37
CA ARG A 75 -4.37 4.41 -23.76
C ARG A 75 -4.46 4.52 -22.23
N GLU A 76 -5.47 5.23 -21.71
CA GLU A 76 -5.68 5.33 -20.26
C GLU A 76 -5.97 3.98 -19.65
N PHE A 77 -6.80 3.16 -20.32
CA PHE A 77 -7.10 1.80 -19.88
C PHE A 77 -5.83 0.93 -19.79
N LEU A 78 -4.95 0.98 -20.81
CA LEU A 78 -3.68 0.24 -20.78
C LEU A 78 -2.78 0.67 -19.62
N ILE A 79 -2.69 1.98 -19.34
CA ILE A 79 -1.90 2.49 -18.22
C ILE A 79 -2.47 1.99 -16.88
N HIS A 80 -3.81 1.93 -16.76
CA HIS A 80 -4.43 1.38 -15.56
C HIS A 80 -4.16 -0.13 -15.42
N LEU A 81 -4.20 -0.86 -16.52
CA LEU A 81 -3.97 -2.30 -16.52
C LEU A 81 -2.55 -2.63 -16.07
N ILE A 82 -1.52 -1.93 -16.57
CA ILE A 82 -0.13 -2.17 -16.17
C ILE A 82 0.09 -1.84 -14.69
N LEU A 83 -0.54 -0.78 -14.16
CA LEU A 83 -0.43 -0.42 -12.75
C LEU A 83 -1.07 -1.48 -11.85
N ILE A 84 -2.28 -1.93 -12.20
CA ILE A 84 -2.98 -3.00 -11.47
C ILE A 84 -2.16 -4.30 -11.49
N ALA A 85 -1.57 -4.65 -12.64
CA ALA A 85 -0.72 -5.83 -12.77
C ALA A 85 0.48 -5.76 -11.81
N ASN A 86 1.13 -4.60 -11.66
CA ASN A 86 2.23 -4.42 -10.71
C ASN A 86 1.79 -4.60 -9.24
N ILE A 87 0.62 -4.08 -8.87
CA ILE A 87 0.07 -4.24 -7.50
C ILE A 87 -0.08 -5.72 -7.16
N PHE A 88 -0.65 -6.52 -8.07
CA PHE A 88 -0.82 -7.95 -7.87
C PHE A 88 0.49 -8.72 -7.94
N LEU A 89 1.40 -8.35 -8.86
CA LEU A 89 2.70 -9.00 -9.00
C LEU A 89 3.52 -8.89 -7.72
N LEU A 90 3.61 -7.69 -7.13
CA LEU A 90 4.29 -7.50 -5.85
C LEU A 90 3.53 -8.12 -4.68
N GLY A 91 2.20 -8.11 -4.70
CA GLY A 91 1.39 -8.68 -3.63
C GLY A 91 1.45 -10.22 -3.57
N LEU A 92 1.53 -10.89 -4.73
CA LEU A 92 1.60 -12.36 -4.81
C LEU A 92 3.03 -12.89 -4.76
N TYR A 93 3.98 -12.18 -5.35
CA TYR A 93 5.38 -12.60 -5.41
C TYR A 93 6.33 -11.45 -4.98
N PRO A 94 6.37 -11.12 -3.68
CA PRO A 94 7.23 -10.05 -3.17
C PRO A 94 8.72 -10.39 -3.25
N LYS A 95 9.06 -11.68 -3.37
CA LYS A 95 10.44 -12.19 -3.36
C LYS A 95 11.34 -11.54 -4.41
N ILE A 96 10.81 -11.12 -5.57
CA ILE A 96 11.58 -10.40 -6.61
C ILE A 96 12.24 -9.14 -6.05
N PHE A 97 11.50 -8.37 -5.25
CA PHE A 97 11.99 -7.10 -4.71
C PHE A 97 12.76 -7.32 -3.42
N GLU A 98 12.28 -8.23 -2.57
CA GLU A 98 12.94 -8.57 -1.31
C GLU A 98 14.37 -9.07 -1.54
N SER A 99 14.61 -9.95 -2.52
CA SER A 99 15.96 -10.46 -2.81
C SER A 99 16.94 -9.37 -3.25
N CYS A 100 16.46 -8.36 -3.97
CA CYS A 100 17.30 -7.24 -4.41
C CYS A 100 17.66 -6.32 -3.24
N LEU A 101 16.76 -6.16 -2.28
CA LEU A 101 16.95 -5.28 -1.13
C LEU A 101 17.73 -5.97 0.00
N HIS A 102 17.59 -7.28 0.16
CA HIS A 102 18.12 -8.03 1.31
C HIS A 102 19.62 -7.81 1.52
N GLU A 103 20.42 -7.91 0.46
CA GLU A 103 21.88 -7.70 0.51
C GLU A 103 22.29 -6.27 0.87
N SER A 104 21.48 -5.28 0.48
CA SER A 104 21.77 -3.87 0.76
C SER A 104 21.40 -3.53 2.20
N VAL A 105 20.24 -4.03 2.68
CA VAL A 105 19.76 -3.80 4.04
C VAL A 105 20.60 -4.54 5.07
N SER A 106 21.03 -5.78 4.80
CA SER A 106 21.86 -6.56 5.72
C SER A 106 23.19 -5.87 6.03
N LYS A 107 23.84 -5.27 5.01
CA LYS A 107 25.07 -4.48 5.19
C LYS A 107 24.85 -3.26 6.06
N ILE A 108 23.71 -2.58 5.91
CA ILE A 108 23.36 -1.40 6.72
C ILE A 108 23.16 -1.81 8.18
N LEU A 109 22.42 -2.91 8.43
CA LEU A 109 22.19 -3.42 9.79
C LEU A 109 23.50 -3.78 10.50
N ILE A 110 24.40 -4.52 9.83
CA ILE A 110 25.72 -4.88 10.38
C ILE A 110 26.52 -3.61 10.74
N HIS A 111 26.48 -2.58 9.91
CA HIS A 111 27.21 -1.35 10.18
C HIS A 111 26.64 -0.58 11.38
N ILE A 112 25.31 -0.54 11.52
CA ILE A 112 24.62 0.08 12.64
C ILE A 112 24.97 -0.65 13.95
N ASP A 113 24.89 -1.99 13.97
CA ASP A 113 25.24 -2.80 15.14
C ASP A 113 26.70 -2.58 15.59
N PHE A 114 27.63 -2.46 14.63
CA PHE A 114 29.03 -2.14 14.93
C PHE A 114 29.20 -0.74 15.56
N SER A 115 28.40 0.24 15.14
CA SER A 115 28.44 1.60 15.71
C SER A 115 27.80 1.70 17.10
N TYR A 116 26.88 0.80 17.46
CA TYR A 116 26.35 0.72 18.82
C TYR A 116 27.32 0.06 19.81
N PHE A 117 28.27 -0.73 19.32
CA PHE A 117 29.25 -1.46 20.15
C PHE A 117 30.53 -0.66 20.47
N TYR A 118 30.76 0.49 19.82
CA TYR A 118 31.83 1.45 20.08
C TYR A 118 31.27 2.75 20.68
#